data_AF-A0AAU4M9J1-F1
#
_entry.id   AF-A0AAU4M9J1-F1
#
_cell.length_a   1.000
_cell.length_b   1.000
_cell.length_c   1.000
_cell.angle_alpha   90.00
_cell.angle_beta   90.00
_cell.angle_gamma   90.00
#
_symmetry.space_group_name_H-M   'P 1'
#
loop_
_entity.id
_entity.type
_entity.pdbx_description
1 polymer ?
#
loop_
_entity_poly.entity_id
_entity_poly.type
_entity_poly.pdbx_seq_one_letter_code
_entity_poly.pdbx_strand_id
1 'polypeptide(L)'
;MSTETEFVSDALRFLEEIGADTAGVDPGTNLFESGVLDSLGTLAFLDFLEQQMGEEIEIEGLDIDSIATLRGAHGFVQGQKR
;
A
#
# COMPACT_ATOMS: atom_id res chain seq x y z
N MET A 1 13.34 -7.64 7.77
CA MET A 1 12.18 -6.73 7.87
C MET A 1 12.54 -5.49 7.07
N SER A 2 11.80 -5.17 6.01
CA SER A 2 12.03 -3.93 5.26
C SER A 2 11.65 -2.74 6.14
N THR A 3 12.50 -1.72 6.17
CA THR A 3 12.24 -0.46 6.87
C THR A 3 11.06 0.28 6.23
N GLU A 4 10.44 1.21 6.97
CA GLU A 4 9.36 2.07 6.43
C GLU A 4 9.83 2.79 5.15
N THR A 5 11.07 3.28 5.15
CA THR A 5 11.67 3.97 3.99
C THR A 5 11.82 3.08 2.76
N GLU A 6 12.28 1.85 2.93
CA GLU A 6 12.38 0.88 1.82
C GLU A 6 10.98 0.54 1.28
N PHE A 7 10.03 0.26 2.17
CA PHE A 7 8.66 -0.06 1.78
C PHE A 7 8.00 1.10 1.02
N VAL A 8 8.11 2.33 1.53
CA VAL A 8 7.58 3.53 0.88
C VAL A 8 8.21 3.70 -0.50
N SER A 9 9.52 3.51 -0.63
CA SER A 9 10.20 3.66 -1.93
C SER A 9 9.74 2.61 -2.94
N ASP A 10 9.57 1.35 -2.50
CA ASP A 10 9.07 0.27 -3.35
C ASP A 10 7.60 0.48 -3.73
N ALA A 11 6.77 0.92 -2.80
CA ALA A 11 5.37 1.20 -3.05
C ALA A 11 5.19 2.38 -4.01
N LEU A 12 5.94 3.47 -3.86
CA LEU A 12 5.89 4.60 -4.79
C LEU A 12 6.33 4.19 -6.19
N ARG A 13 7.41 3.39 -6.31
CA ARG A 13 7.84 2.84 -7.59
C ARG A 13 6.78 1.97 -8.24
N PHE A 14 6.13 1.09 -7.46
CA PHE A 14 5.03 0.25 -7.94
C PHE A 14 3.85 1.10 -8.43
N LEU A 15 3.46 2.12 -7.66
CA LEU A 15 2.38 3.04 -8.03
C LEU A 15 2.69 3.78 -9.35
N GLU A 16 3.93 4.23 -9.53
CA GLU A 16 4.37 4.84 -10.80
C GLU A 16 4.34 3.84 -11.97
N GLU A 17 4.76 2.58 -11.74
CA GLU A 17 4.76 1.52 -12.75
C GLU A 17 3.33 1.19 -13.26
N ILE A 18 2.32 1.29 -12.39
CA ILE A 18 0.91 1.12 -12.77
C ILE A 18 0.27 2.41 -13.31
N GLY A 19 1.03 3.50 -13.40
CA GLY A 19 0.59 4.78 -13.98
C GLY A 19 -0.12 5.72 -13.02
N ALA A 20 0.00 5.52 -11.69
CA ALA A 20 -0.54 6.44 -10.70
C ALA A 20 0.35 7.69 -10.56
N ASP A 21 -0.28 8.83 -10.23
CA ASP A 21 0.42 10.09 -9.98
C ASP A 21 0.89 10.15 -8.52
N THR A 22 2.15 9.80 -8.27
CA THR A 22 2.77 9.79 -6.95
C THR A 22 3.42 11.13 -6.56
N ALA A 23 3.30 12.17 -7.39
CA ALA A 23 3.99 13.42 -7.18
C ALA A 23 3.55 14.10 -5.87
N GLY A 24 4.47 14.16 -4.89
CA GLY A 24 4.19 14.78 -3.59
C GLY A 24 3.41 13.91 -2.60
N VAL A 25 3.32 12.60 -2.86
CA VAL A 25 2.77 11.64 -1.90
C VAL A 25 3.75 11.47 -0.73
N ASP A 26 3.28 11.77 0.49
CA ASP A 26 3.99 11.50 1.75
C ASP A 26 3.52 10.16 2.33
N PRO A 27 4.30 9.47 3.19
CA PRO A 27 3.86 8.25 3.83
C PRO A 27 2.54 8.36 4.61
N GLY A 28 2.18 9.56 5.07
CA GLY A 28 0.90 9.83 5.75
C GLY A 28 -0.24 10.28 4.82
N THR A 29 0.00 10.45 3.52
CA THR A 29 -1.03 10.87 2.56
C THR A 29 -2.03 9.74 2.34
N ASN A 30 -3.33 10.07 2.39
CA ASN A 30 -4.39 9.14 2.05
C ASN A 30 -4.44 8.95 0.52
N LEU A 31 -4.06 7.75 0.07
CA LEU A 31 -3.90 7.39 -1.34
C LEU A 31 -5.24 7.32 -2.09
N PHE A 32 -6.32 6.98 -1.39
CA PHE A 32 -7.67 6.94 -1.96
C PHE A 32 -8.24 8.35 -2.13
N GLU A 33 -8.13 9.18 -1.08
CA GLU A 33 -8.62 10.56 -1.11
C GLU A 33 -7.80 11.44 -2.06
N SER A 34 -6.51 11.16 -2.21
CA SER A 34 -5.65 11.87 -3.17
C SER A 34 -5.89 11.44 -4.61
N GLY A 35 -6.68 10.39 -4.86
CA GLY A 35 -6.93 9.85 -6.19
C GLY A 35 -5.72 9.10 -6.79
N VAL A 36 -4.71 8.77 -5.97
CA VAL A 36 -3.56 7.96 -6.39
C VAL A 36 -4.00 6.51 -6.61
N LEU A 37 -4.83 6.00 -5.71
CA LEU A 37 -5.47 4.70 -5.83
C LEU A 37 -6.91 4.86 -6.34
N ASP A 38 -7.14 4.43 -7.58
CA ASP A 38 -8.47 4.15 -8.09
C ASP A 38 -8.89 2.70 -7.81
N SER A 39 -10.09 2.29 -8.21
CA SER A 39 -10.59 0.93 -7.95
C SER A 39 -9.69 -0.19 -8.50
N LEU A 40 -8.99 0.04 -9.62
CA LEU A 40 -8.11 -0.94 -10.23
C LEU A 40 -6.72 -0.91 -9.59
N GLY A 41 -6.18 0.29 -9.36
CA GLY A 41 -4.94 0.51 -8.64
C GLY A 41 -5.01 -0.03 -7.21
N THR A 42 -6.19 0.03 -6.58
CA THR A 42 -6.44 -0.59 -5.27
C THR A 42 -6.22 -2.10 -5.32
N LEU A 43 -6.80 -2.80 -6.30
CA LEU A 43 -6.61 -4.24 -6.45
C LEU A 43 -5.14 -4.58 -6.73
N ALA A 44 -4.47 -3.79 -7.57
CA ALA A 44 -3.05 -3.97 -7.85
C ALA A 44 -2.19 -3.72 -6.60
N PHE A 45 -2.55 -2.71 -5.79
CA PHE A 45 -1.87 -2.39 -4.55
C PHE A 45 -2.07 -3.48 -3.50
N LEU A 46 -3.26 -4.09 -3.41
CA LEU A 46 -3.49 -5.25 -2.55
C LEU A 46 -2.60 -6.42 -2.94
N ASP A 47 -2.52 -6.75 -4.24
CA ASP A 47 -1.60 -7.78 -4.74
C ASP A 47 -0.13 -7.48 -4.41
N PHE A 48 0.29 -6.21 -4.48
CA PHE A 48 1.63 -5.80 -4.02
C PHE A 48 1.84 -6.06 -2.51
N LEU A 49 0.85 -5.78 -1.67
CA LEU A 49 0.94 -6.04 -0.22
C LEU A 49 0.99 -7.55 0.07
N GLU A 50 0.20 -8.35 -0.64
CA GLU A 50 0.21 -9.82 -0.58
C GLU A 50 1.58 -10.38 -0.94
N GLN A 51 2.18 -9.90 -2.03
CA GLN A 51 3.54 -10.29 -2.43
C GLN A 51 4.59 -9.95 -1.36
N GLN A 52 4.44 -8.82 -0.66
CA GLN A 52 5.33 -8.43 0.44
C GLN A 52 5.14 -9.33 1.67
N MET A 53 3.93 -9.83 1.92
CA MET A 53 3.65 -10.74 3.03
C MET A 53 3.99 -12.19 2.70
N GLY A 54 3.85 -12.59 1.44
CA GLY A 54 3.90 -13.98 0.98
C GLY A 54 2.58 -14.73 1.23
N GLU A 55 1.50 -14.02 1.56
CA GLU A 55 0.18 -14.57 1.91
C GLU A 55 -0.92 -13.69 1.30
N GLU A 56 -2.07 -14.30 0.96
CA GLU A 56 -3.25 -13.57 0.47
C GLU A 56 -3.91 -12.77 1.60
N ILE A 57 -4.41 -11.58 1.28
CA ILE A 57 -5.16 -10.72 2.20
C ILE A 57 -6.62 -11.11 2.13
N GLU A 58 -7.20 -11.50 3.26
CA GLU A 58 -8.65 -11.68 3.37
C GLU A 58 -9.36 -10.31 3.33
N ILE A 59 -9.91 -9.96 2.17
CA ILE A 59 -10.62 -8.68 1.93
C ILE A 59 -11.82 -8.52 2.88
N GLU A 60 -12.48 -9.62 3.27
CA GLU A 60 -13.66 -9.57 4.16
C GLU A 60 -13.36 -9.02 5.56
N GLY A 61 -12.09 -9.08 6.01
CA GLY A 61 -11.63 -8.52 7.28
C GLY A 61 -10.74 -7.28 7.13
N LEU A 62 -10.48 -6.84 5.89
CA LEU A 62 -9.57 -5.74 5.62
C LEU A 62 -10.24 -4.40 5.92
N ASP A 63 -9.71 -3.70 6.91
CA ASP A 63 -10.02 -2.29 7.12
C ASP A 63 -9.25 -1.44 6.10
N ILE A 64 -9.95 -0.94 5.08
CA ILE A 64 -9.38 -0.07 4.04
C ILE A 64 -8.68 1.15 4.66
N ASP A 65 -9.18 1.67 5.78
CA ASP A 65 -8.57 2.81 6.48
C ASP A 65 -7.17 2.47 7.01
N SER A 66 -6.91 1.19 7.30
CA SER A 66 -5.59 0.73 7.77
C SER A 66 -4.52 0.74 6.68
N ILE A 67 -4.92 0.64 5.40
CA ILE A 67 -4.02 0.66 4.24
C ILE A 67 -4.14 1.94 3.41
N ALA A 68 -4.97 2.89 3.85
CA ALA A 68 -5.21 4.15 3.15
C ALA A 68 -3.96 5.03 3.00
N THR A 69 -2.94 4.81 3.80
CA THR A 69 -1.66 5.51 3.73
C THR A 69 -0.52 4.51 3.58
N LEU A 70 0.60 4.90 2.98
CA LEU A 70 1.77 4.01 2.86
C LEU A 70 2.31 3.61 4.24
N ARG A 71 2.26 4.50 5.23
CA ARG A 71 2.61 4.18 6.63
C ARG A 71 1.66 3.16 7.24
N GLY A 72 0.35 3.33 7.01
CA GLY A 72 -0.66 2.37 7.45
C GLY A 72 -0.44 1.00 6.82
N ALA A 73 -0.24 0.95 5.51
CA ALA A 73 0.03 -0.28 4.77
C ALA A 73 1.31 -0.97 5.25
N HIS A 74 2.39 -0.23 5.51
CA HIS A 74 3.60 -0.79 6.13
C HIS A 74 3.29 -1.40 7.51
N GLY A 75 2.56 -0.67 8.36
CA GLY A 75 2.14 -1.14 9.68
C GLY A 75 1.29 -2.42 9.61
N PHE A 76 0.36 -2.49 8.65
CA PHE A 76 -0.45 -3.66 8.39
C PHE A 76 0.40 -4.87 8.02
N VAL A 77 1.30 -4.72 7.04
CA VAL A 77 2.23 -5.78 6.59
C VAL A 77 3.14 -6.26 7.72
N GLN A 78 3.63 -5.37 8.59
CA GLN A 78 4.44 -5.76 9.74
C GLN A 78 3.60 -6.43 10.86
N GLY A 79 2.34 -6.04 11.00
CA GLY A 79 1.41 -6.57 12.00
C GLY A 79 0.96 -8.00 11.72
N GLN A 80 0.78 -8.36 10.44
CA GLN A 80 0.38 -9.71 10.01
C GLN A 80 1.53 -10.73 10.06
N LYS A 81 2.79 -10.29 9.94
CA LYS A 81 3.99 -11.17 10.02
C LYS A 81 4.33 -11.68 11.44
N ARG A 82 3.41 -11.58 12.42
CA ARG A 82 3.64 -11.90 13.83
C ARG A 82 3.06 -13.23 14.27
#